data_AF-X1K7E7-F1
#
_entry.id   AF-X1K7E7-F1
#
_cell.length_a   1.000
_cell.length_b   1.000
_cell.length_c   1.000
_cell.angle_alpha   90.00
_cell.angle_beta   90.00
_cell.angle_gamma   90.00
#
_symmetry.space_group_name_H-M   'P 1'
#
loop_
_entity.id
_entity.type
_entity.pdbx_description
1 polymer ?
#
loop_
_entity_poly.entity_id
_entity_poly.type
_entity_poly.pdbx_seq_one_letter_code
_entity_poly.pdbx_strand_id
1 'polypeptide(L)'
;MHVDARKRLHIEKERFYIIRSKERLSVPEGIAVYAKAMDETIGEMRVHYAGFAHPFFGKNRLTSPAGTPLMFEVREHSFPISLRDDEKLARLEFFRMSKDCKKPGPEDCKKDEEKR
;
A
#
# COMPACT_ATOMS: atom_id res chain seq x y z
N MET A 1 -16.51 9.44 6.17
CA MET A 1 -16.33 8.71 4.89
C MET A 1 -17.68 8.62 4.20
N HIS A 2 -17.84 9.28 3.05
CA HIS A 2 -19.05 9.16 2.25
C HIS A 2 -18.69 8.59 0.88
N VAL A 3 -19.41 7.55 0.46
CA VAL A 3 -19.29 6.99 -0.88
C VAL A 3 -20.51 7.41 -1.68
N ASP A 4 -20.31 8.11 -2.79
CA ASP A 4 -21.43 8.53 -3.63
C ASP A 4 -21.96 7.41 -4.56
N ALA A 5 -23.08 7.67 -5.24
CA ALA A 5 -23.69 6.73 -6.17
C ALA A 5 -22.78 6.33 -7.36
N ARG A 6 -21.68 7.07 -7.59
CA ARG A 6 -20.67 6.81 -8.63
C ARG A 6 -19.43 6.12 -8.05
N LYS A 7 -19.51 5.54 -6.85
CA LYS A 7 -18.42 4.86 -6.13
C LYS A 7 -17.20 5.76 -5.91
N ARG A 8 -17.42 7.04 -5.62
CA ARG A 8 -16.34 7.94 -5.20
C ARG A 8 -16.29 8.05 -3.69
N LEU A 9 -15.10 7.85 -3.14
CA LEU A 9 -14.76 8.06 -1.75
C LEU A 9 -14.45 9.55 -1.53
N HIS A 10 -15.31 10.24 -0.80
CA HIS A 10 -15.07 11.62 -0.38
C HIS A 10 -14.28 11.67 0.92
N ILE A 11 -13.13 12.35 0.88
CA ILE A 11 -12.21 12.54 2.00
C ILE A 11 -12.55 13.86 2.68
N GLU A 12 -13.02 13.76 3.91
CA GLU A 12 -13.35 14.93 4.74
C GLU A 12 -12.09 15.65 5.23
N LYS A 13 -12.20 16.98 5.38
CA LYS A 13 -11.11 17.83 5.86
C LYS A 13 -10.62 17.41 7.24
N GLU A 14 -9.30 17.49 7.44
CA GLU A 14 -8.59 17.17 8.70
C GLU A 14 -8.76 15.72 9.20
N ARG A 15 -9.37 14.83 8.41
CA ARG A 15 -9.48 13.39 8.72
C ARG A 15 -8.40 12.58 8.04
N PHE A 16 -8.03 11.47 8.68
CA PHE A 16 -7.11 10.48 8.13
C PHE A 16 -7.89 9.23 7.70
N TYR A 17 -7.51 8.66 6.55
CA TYR A 17 -8.11 7.44 6.03
C TYR A 17 -7.02 6.44 5.69
N ILE A 18 -7.24 5.19 6.09
CA ILE A 18 -6.39 4.07 5.67
C ILE A 18 -7.14 3.34 4.56
N ILE A 19 -6.55 3.34 3.37
CA ILE A 19 -7.11 2.66 2.20
C ILE A 19 -6.14 1.58 1.73
N ARG A 20 -6.68 0.54 1.10
CA ARG A 20 -5.89 -0.58 0.57
C ARG A 20 -5.91 -0.58 -0.94
N SER A 21 -4.81 -0.99 -1.57
CA SER A 21 -4.80 -1.29 -3.00
C SER A 21 -5.76 -2.43 -3.34
N LYS A 22 -6.21 -2.45 -4.60
CA LYS A 22 -6.87 -3.63 -5.17
C LYS A 22 -5.86 -4.69 -5.54
N GLU A 23 -4.71 -4.27 -6.05
CA GLU A 23 -3.57 -5.09 -6.37
C GLU A 23 -2.96 -5.68 -5.11
N ARG A 24 -2.37 -6.86 -5.24
CA ARG A 24 -1.67 -7.56 -4.16
C ARG A 24 -0.25 -7.86 -4.60
N LEU A 25 0.70 -7.70 -3.68
CA LEU A 25 2.11 -7.93 -3.93
C LEU A 25 2.57 -9.23 -3.28
N SER A 26 3.34 -10.01 -4.03
CA SER A 26 4.12 -11.13 -3.55
C SER A 26 5.55 -10.97 -4.07
N VAL A 27 6.44 -10.49 -3.21
CA VAL A 27 7.77 -10.04 -3.60
C VAL A 27 8.77 -11.21 -3.50
N PRO A 28 9.54 -11.52 -4.56
CA PRO A 28 10.54 -12.59 -4.53
C PRO A 28 11.78 -12.18 -3.72
N GLU A 29 12.67 -13.14 -3.46
CA GLU A 29 13.80 -12.99 -2.54
C GLU A 29 14.91 -12.02 -3.00
N GLY A 30 15.00 -11.77 -4.30
CA GLY A 30 16.01 -10.89 -4.91
C GLY A 30 15.49 -9.50 -5.29
N ILE A 31 14.27 -9.12 -4.89
CA ILE A 31 13.63 -7.86 -5.29
C ILE A 31 13.13 -7.08 -4.08
N ALA A 32 13.39 -5.77 -4.07
CA ALA A 32 12.69 -4.82 -3.23
C ALA A 32 11.78 -3.95 -4.10
N VAL A 33 10.66 -3.50 -3.56
CA VAL A 33 9.73 -2.61 -4.26
C VAL A 33 9.60 -1.32 -3.48
N TYR A 34 9.73 -0.18 -4.15
CA TYR A 34 9.39 1.13 -3.59
C TYR A 34 8.06 1.60 -4.18
N ALA A 35 7.10 1.90 -3.32
CA ALA A 35 5.83 2.46 -3.73
C ALA A 35 5.93 3.98 -3.69
N LYS A 36 6.12 4.62 -4.83
CA LYS A 36 6.17 6.07 -4.96
C LYS A 36 4.76 6.61 -5.20
N ALA A 37 4.28 7.54 -4.38
CA ALA A 37 2.99 8.20 -4.61
C ALA A 37 3.01 8.90 -6.00
N MET A 38 1.92 8.76 -6.77
CA MET A 38 1.92 9.22 -8.17
C MET A 38 1.93 10.74 -8.32
N ASP A 39 1.55 11.52 -7.32
CA ASP A 39 1.71 12.97 -7.39
C ASP A 39 1.74 13.66 -6.02
N GLU A 40 2.76 14.49 -5.84
CA GLU A 40 2.77 15.60 -4.87
C GLU A 40 2.18 16.89 -5.49
N THR A 41 1.76 16.85 -6.76
CA THR A 41 1.32 18.02 -7.56
C THR A 41 -0.17 18.06 -7.89
N ILE A 42 -1.00 17.12 -7.40
CA ILE A 42 -2.45 17.38 -7.25
C ILE A 42 -2.63 18.28 -6.02
N GLY A 43 -2.10 19.50 -6.09
CA GLY A 43 -2.28 20.63 -5.16
C GLY A 43 -2.04 20.36 -3.68
N GLU A 44 -2.87 19.54 -3.05
CA GLU A 44 -3.12 19.48 -1.61
C GLU A 44 -3.52 18.07 -1.10
N MET A 45 -3.43 17.02 -1.93
CA MET A 45 -3.54 15.63 -1.46
C MET A 45 -2.16 15.07 -1.13
N ARG A 46 -1.90 14.74 0.13
CA ARG A 46 -0.71 13.97 0.49
C ARG A 46 -1.11 12.54 0.77
N VAL A 47 -0.75 11.65 -0.15
CA VAL A 47 -0.75 10.21 0.11
C VAL A 47 0.49 9.93 0.96
N HIS A 48 0.28 9.84 2.27
CA HIS A 48 1.31 9.44 3.20
C HIS A 48 1.46 7.91 3.18
N TYR A 49 2.69 7.46 3.34
CA TYR A 49 3.21 6.10 3.05
C TYR A 49 3.49 5.80 1.58
N ALA A 50 4.54 6.45 1.08
CA ALA A 50 5.45 5.86 0.11
C ALA A 50 6.50 5.01 0.86
N GLY A 51 6.33 3.69 0.86
CA GLY A 51 7.17 2.77 1.62
C GLY A 51 7.94 1.78 0.76
N PHE A 52 8.72 0.92 1.42
CA PHE A 52 9.38 -0.23 0.78
C PHE A 52 8.62 -1.52 1.11
N ALA A 53 8.38 -2.35 0.10
CA ALA A 53 8.05 -3.75 0.29
C ALA A 53 9.33 -4.57 0.11
N HIS A 54 9.76 -5.21 1.20
CA HIS A 54 10.95 -6.04 1.24
C HIS A 54 10.77 -7.37 0.49
N PRO A 55 11.86 -8.05 0.15
CA PRO A 55 11.83 -9.44 -0.27
C PRO A 55 10.96 -10.29 0.66
N PHE A 56 10.20 -11.23 0.09
CA PHE A 56 9.20 -12.05 0.77
C PHE A 56 7.93 -11.32 1.26
N PHE A 57 7.77 -10.02 1.05
CA PHE A 57 6.50 -9.36 1.36
C PHE A 57 5.35 -10.03 0.61
N GLY A 58 4.33 -10.49 1.36
CA GLY A 58 3.18 -11.21 0.81
C GLY A 58 3.46 -12.63 0.28
N LYS A 59 4.58 -13.26 0.64
CA LYS A 59 4.80 -14.70 0.39
C LYS A 59 4.17 -15.56 1.50
N ASN A 60 3.69 -16.75 1.13
CA ASN A 60 3.33 -17.86 2.02
C ASN A 60 2.39 -17.52 3.19
N ARG A 61 1.50 -16.53 3.02
CA ARG A 61 0.43 -16.30 4.01
C ARG A 61 -0.67 -17.33 3.81
N LEU A 62 -0.92 -18.16 4.83
CA LEU A 62 -1.95 -19.21 4.81
C LEU A 62 -3.33 -18.65 4.42
N THR A 63 -3.61 -17.42 4.87
CA THR A 63 -4.87 -16.69 4.69
C THR A 63 -4.88 -15.78 3.46
N SER A 64 -3.76 -15.65 2.73
CA SER A 64 -3.64 -14.77 1.55
C SER A 64 -2.58 -15.27 0.57
N PRO A 65 -2.84 -16.38 -0.14
CA PRO A 65 -1.91 -16.93 -1.12
C PRO A 65 -1.65 -15.98 -2.30
N ALA A 66 -2.58 -15.06 -2.58
CA ALA A 66 -2.47 -14.09 -3.66
C ALA A 66 -1.58 -12.87 -3.36
N GLY A 67 -0.92 -12.81 -2.20
CA GLY A 67 -0.08 -11.67 -1.80
C GLY A 67 -0.77 -10.69 -0.83
N THR A 68 -0.08 -9.62 -0.46
CA THR A 68 -0.56 -8.61 0.50
C THR A 68 -0.86 -7.30 -0.23
N PRO A 69 -2.02 -6.66 0.00
CA PRO A 69 -2.28 -5.34 -0.56
C PRO A 69 -1.38 -4.27 0.08
N LEU A 70 -1.09 -3.21 -0.65
CA LEU A 70 -0.48 -2.01 -0.10
C LEU A 70 -1.50 -1.22 0.70
N MET A 71 -1.06 -0.60 1.78
CA MET A 71 -1.86 0.28 2.62
C MET A 71 -1.36 1.70 2.41
N PHE A 72 -2.28 2.63 2.21
CA PHE A 72 -2.00 4.04 2.02
C PHE A 72 -2.71 4.83 3.10
N GLU A 73 -2.01 5.81 3.66
CA GLU A 73 -2.61 6.84 4.48
C GLU A 73 -2.95 8.01 3.58
N VAL A 74 -4.22 8.38 3.50
CA VAL A 74 -4.65 9.56 2.76
C VAL A 74 -5.17 10.59 3.73
N ARG A 75 -4.58 11.78 3.66
CA ARG A 75 -4.97 12.93 4.45
C ARG A 75 -5.23 14.12 3.53
N GLU A 76 -6.33 14.80 3.80
CA GLU A 76 -6.67 16.08 3.17
C GLU A 76 -6.07 17.23 4.00
N HIS A 77 -5.63 18.29 3.32
CA HIS A 77 -5.07 19.47 3.98
C HIS A 77 -5.78 20.80 3.65
N SER A 78 -6.37 20.95 2.46
CA SER A 78 -6.88 22.27 2.00
C SER A 78 -8.25 22.26 1.32
N PHE A 79 -8.58 21.27 0.49
CA PHE A 79 -9.88 21.16 -0.19
C PHE A 79 -10.41 19.72 -0.24
N PRO A 80 -11.74 19.52 -0.25
CA PRO A 80 -12.35 18.19 -0.30
C PRO A 80 -11.91 17.41 -1.54
N ILE A 81 -11.35 16.23 -1.32
CA ILE A 81 -10.88 15.32 -2.37
C ILE A 81 -11.86 14.17 -2.52
N SER A 82 -12.11 13.74 -3.76
CA SER A 82 -12.86 12.51 -4.05
C SER A 82 -11.98 11.51 -4.79
N LEU A 83 -11.74 10.33 -4.21
CA LEU A 83 -11.07 9.21 -4.86
C LEU A 83 -12.08 8.33 -5.59
N ARG A 84 -11.79 7.95 -6.83
CA ARG A 84 -12.60 7.00 -7.59
C ARG A 84 -12.12 5.58 -7.33
N ASP A 85 -13.04 4.63 -7.48
CA ASP A 85 -12.65 3.23 -7.63
C ASP A 85 -11.70 3.07 -8.83
N ASP A 86 -10.65 2.27 -8.69
CA ASP A 86 -9.54 2.10 -9.67
C ASP A 86 -8.69 3.34 -9.96
N GLU A 87 -8.76 4.39 -9.14
CA GLU A 87 -7.85 5.52 -9.25
C GLU A 87 -6.42 5.11 -8.87
N LYS A 88 -5.45 5.50 -9.70
CA LYS A 88 -4.04 5.18 -9.47
C LYS A 88 -3.48 6.09 -8.38
N LEU A 89 -3.04 5.49 -7.27
CA LEU A 89 -2.51 6.23 -6.12
C LEU A 89 -0.97 6.22 -6.06
N ALA A 90 -0.35 5.15 -6.57
CA ALA A 90 1.09 4.96 -6.47
C ALA A 90 1.66 4.22 -7.68
N ARG A 91 2.92 4.51 -7.97
CA ARG A 91 3.77 3.81 -8.93
C ARG A 91 4.73 2.91 -8.16
N LEU A 92 4.86 1.67 -8.60
CA LEU A 92 5.80 0.72 -8.02
C LEU A 92 7.10 0.73 -8.82
N GLU A 93 8.21 0.94 -8.11
CA GLU A 93 9.57 0.85 -8.64
C GLU A 93 10.22 -0.41 -8.08
N PHE A 94 10.75 -1.26 -8.95
CA PHE A 94 11.34 -2.54 -8.59
C PHE A 94 12.86 -2.43 -8.62
N PHE A 95 13.50 -2.83 -7.53
CA PHE A 95 14.94 -2.80 -7.35
C PHE A 95 15.47 -4.22 -7.21
N ARG A 96 16.50 -4.54 -7.97
CA ARG A 96 17.25 -5.79 -7.80
C ARG A 96 18.17 -5.68 -6.59
N MET A 97 18.09 -6.66 -5.70
CA MET A 97 18.97 -6.75 -4.54
C MET A 97 20.39 -7.14 -4.96
N SER A 98 21.39 -6.69 -4.19
CA SER A 98 22.79 -7.07 -4.39
C SER A 98 23.04 -8.57 -4.13
N LYS A 99 22.24 -9.16 -3.24
CA LYS A 99 22.19 -10.59 -2.94
C LYS A 99 20.77 -10.97 -2.55
N ASP A 100 20.38 -12.21 -2.88
CA ASP A 100 19.08 -12.75 -2.47
C ASP A 100 18.95 -12.79 -0.94
N CYS A 101 17.80 -12.34 -0.45
CA CYS A 101 17.46 -12.43 0.96
C CYS A 101 17.23 -13.89 1.36
N LYS A 102 17.70 -14.27 2.55
CA LYS A 102 17.36 -15.57 3.13
C LYS A 102 15.86 -15.60 3.44
N LYS A 103 15.23 -16.75 3.21
CA LYS A 103 13.83 -16.96 3.58
C LYS A 103 13.65 -16.67 5.08
N PRO A 104 12.67 -15.85 5.48
CA PRO A 104 12.38 -15.62 6.89
C PRO A 104 12.01 -16.94 7.57
N GLY A 105 12.43 -17.09 8.83
CA GLY A 105 12.15 -18.29 9.61
C GLY A 105 10.66 -18.44 9.92
N PRO A 106 10.21 -19.63 10.34
CA PRO A 106 8.81 -19.86 10.73
C PRO A 106 8.34 -18.97 11.91
N GLU A 107 9.25 -18.45 12.72
CA GLU A 107 8.92 -17.54 13.83
C GLU A 107 8.69 -16.09 13.38
N ASP A 108 9.24 -15.69 12.22
CA ASP A 108 9.12 -14.33 11.70
C ASP A 108 7.74 -14.09 11.07
N CYS A 109 7.13 -15.12 10.49
CA CYS A 109 5.79 -15.03 9.89
C CYS A 109 4.65 -15.01 10.91
N LYS A 110 4.85 -15.54 12.14
CA LYS A 110 3.80 -15.59 13.17
C LYS A 110 3.55 -14.24 13.85
N LYS A 111 4.58 -13.39 13.95
CA LYS A 111 4.46 -12.06 14.58
C LYS A 111 3.53 -11.10 13.82
N ASP A 112 3.31 -11.34 12.53
CA ASP A 112 2.41 -10.54 11.70
C ASP A 112 0.92 -10.90 11.89
N GLU A 113 0.61 -12.09 12.40
CA GLU A 113 -0.77 -12.58 12.56
C GLU A 113 -1.32 -12.39 13.98
N GLU A 114 -0.46 -12.38 15.01
CA GLU A 114 -0.85 -12.21 16.43
C GLU A 114 -1.09 -10.75 16.87
N LYS A 115 -0.84 -9.77 16.00
CA LYS A 115 -1.02 -8.32 16.28
C LYS A 115 -2.29 -7.70 15.68
N ARG A 116 -3.27 -8.51 15.27
CA ARG A 116 -4.57 -8.03 14.77
C ARG A 116 -5.64 -8.04 15.85
#